data_AF-A0A2S7XNU2-F1
#
_entry.id   AF-A0A2S7XNU2-F1
#
_cell.length_a   1.000
_cell.length_b   1.000
_cell.length_c   1.000
_cell.angle_alpha   90.00
_cell.angle_beta   90.00
_cell.angle_gamma   90.00
#
_symmetry.space_group_name_H-M   'P 1'
#
loop_
_entity.id
_entity.type
_entity.pdbx_description
1 polymer ?
#
loop_
_entity_poly.entity_id
_entity_poly.type
_entity_poly.pdbx_seq_one_letter_code
_entity_poly.pdbx_strand_id
1 'polypeptide(L)' 'MMSTLIELSTEFEQRLDALVMHSGITKAALLHDMVEQGLADLETEYRAVAVLERVCTGQEPIYSAAAARFIVIK' A
#
# COMPACT_ATOMS: atom_id res chain seq x y z
N MET A 1 8.88 -17.26 12.04
CA MET A 1 7.49 -16.89 11.67
C MET A 1 6.77 -16.43 12.93
N MET A 2 6.06 -15.31 12.85
CA MET A 2 5.16 -14.80 13.89
C MET A 2 3.72 -14.93 13.37
N SER A 3 2.79 -15.30 14.23
CA SER A 3 1.36 -15.41 13.90
C SER A 3 0.58 -14.32 14.61
N THR A 4 -0.24 -13.59 13.86
CA THR A 4 -1.19 -12.61 14.39
C THR A 4 -2.60 -13.14 14.18
N LEU A 5 -3.43 -13.09 15.22
CA LEU A 5 -4.85 -13.40 15.12
C LEU A 5 -5.60 -12.11 14.80
N ILE A 6 -6.47 -12.16 13.79
CA ILE A 6 -7.32 -11.05 13.36
C ILE A 6 -8.75 -11.53 13.24
N GLU A 7 -9.69 -10.74 13.75
CA GLU A 7 -11.12 -10.97 13.56
C GLU A 7 -11.57 -10.31 12.27
N LEU A 8 -12.27 -11.06 11.41
CA LEU A 8 -12.79 -10.60 10.13
C LEU A 8 -14.31 -10.55 10.20
N SER A 9 -14.90 -9.59 9.49
CA SER A 9 -16.35 -9.57 9.32
C SER A 9 -16.79 -10.76 8.47
N THR A 10 -18.02 -11.24 8.71
CA THR A 10 -18.60 -12.35 7.94
C THR A 10 -18.63 -12.05 6.44
N GLU A 11 -18.90 -10.80 6.07
CA GLU A 11 -18.88 -10.36 4.66
C GLU A 11 -17.49 -10.51 4.05
N PHE A 12 -16.44 -10.14 4.80
CA PHE A 12 -15.06 -10.25 4.32
C PHE A 12 -14.65 -11.73 4.16
N GLU A 13 -15.06 -12.59 5.09
CA GLU A 13 -14.81 -14.02 5.00
C GLU A 13 -15.49 -14.66 3.77
N GLN A 14 -16.74 -14.28 3.47
CA GLN A 14 -17.45 -14.75 2.28
C GLN A 14 -16.77 -14.32 0.98
N ARG A 15 -16.23 -13.09 0.94
CA ARG A 15 -15.44 -12.61 -0.21
C ARG A 15 -14.16 -13.41 -0.39
N LEU A 16 -13.47 -13.75 0.70
CA LEU A 16 -12.30 -14.64 0.65
C LEU A 16 -12.66 -16.01 0.12
N ASP A 17 -13.77 -16.61 0.60
CA ASP A 17 -14.28 -17.90 0.10
C ASP A 17 -14.49 -17.91 -1.41
N ALA A 18 -15.13 -16.85 -1.94
CA ALA A 18 -15.37 -16.73 -3.37
C ALA A 18 -14.06 -16.64 -4.19
N LEU A 19 -13.05 -15.92 -3.68
CA LEU A 19 -11.76 -15.75 -4.36
C LEU A 19 -10.92 -17.03 -4.38
N VAL A 20 -11.02 -17.85 -3.33
CA VAL A 20 -10.25 -19.11 -3.23
C VAL A 20 -10.93 -20.30 -3.92
N MET A 21 -12.24 -20.20 -4.19
CA MET A 21 -13.08 -21.30 -4.72
C MET A 21 -12.53 -21.97 -5.99
N HIS A 22 -11.78 -21.23 -6.82
CA HIS A 22 -11.25 -21.72 -8.10
C HIS A 22 -9.75 -21.53 -8.29
N SER A 23 -9.07 -20.83 -7.37
CA SER A 23 -7.66 -20.48 -7.53
C SER A 23 -6.69 -21.54 -6.99
N GLY A 24 -7.17 -22.51 -6.20
CA GLY A 24 -6.32 -23.50 -5.54
C GLY A 24 -5.44 -22.92 -4.42
N ILE A 25 -5.60 -21.63 -4.13
CA ILE A 25 -4.88 -20.90 -3.09
C ILE A 25 -5.68 -21.01 -1.78
N THR A 26 -5.01 -21.13 -0.64
CA THR A 26 -5.70 -21.14 0.66
C THR A 26 -6.04 -19.72 1.11
N LYS A 27 -7.09 -19.54 1.94
CA LYS A 27 -7.42 -18.23 2.54
C LYS A 27 -6.22 -17.61 3.27
N ALA A 28 -5.45 -18.44 3.98
CA ALA A 28 -4.28 -18.00 4.73
C ALA A 28 -3.16 -17.46 3.81
N ALA A 29 -2.90 -18.15 2.69
CA ALA A 29 -1.92 -17.67 1.71
C ALA A 29 -2.37 -16.35 1.07
N LEU A 30 -3.65 -16.25 0.69
CA LEU A 30 -4.21 -15.01 0.14
C LEU A 30 -4.13 -13.85 1.14
N LEU A 31 -4.47 -14.08 2.40
CA LEU A 31 -4.38 -13.06 3.46
C LEU A 31 -2.93 -12.62 3.71
N HIS A 32 -1.98 -13.55 3.67
CA HIS A 32 -0.56 -13.23 3.81
C HIS A 32 -0.10 -12.30 2.69
N ASP A 33 -0.38 -12.66 1.45
CA ASP A 33 -0.03 -11.85 0.27
C ASP A 33 -0.70 -10.47 0.31
N MET A 34 -1.99 -10.41 0.68
CA MET A 34 -2.71 -9.15 0.81
C MET A 34 -2.12 -8.23 1.88
N VAL A 35 -1.69 -8.77 3.01
CA VAL A 35 -1.07 -7.98 4.09
C VAL A 35 0.33 -7.51 3.69
N GLU A 36 1.14 -8.36 3.06
CA GLU A 36 2.47 -7.99 2.60
C GLU A 36 2.42 -6.92 1.49
N GLN A 37 1.55 -7.10 0.50
CA GLN A 37 1.36 -6.13 -0.59
C GLN A 37 0.71 -4.83 -0.09
N GLY A 38 -0.33 -4.96 0.74
CA GLY A 38 -1.04 -3.81 1.31
C GLY A 38 -0.15 -2.93 2.17
N LEU A 39 0.88 -3.50 2.84
CA LEU A 39 1.85 -2.69 3.58
C LEU A 39 2.68 -1.80 2.66
N ALA A 40 3.14 -2.31 1.52
CA ALA A 40 3.91 -1.52 0.55
C ALA A 40 3.09 -0.36 -0.04
N ASP A 41 1.80 -0.60 -0.29
CA ASP A 41 0.87 0.43 -0.76
C ASP A 41 0.62 1.48 0.33
N LEU A 42 0.38 1.05 1.57
CA LEU A 42 0.20 1.93 2.72
C LEU A 42 1.45 2.79 3.02
N GLU A 43 2.64 2.21 2.89
CA GLU A 43 3.90 2.95 3.04
C GLU A 43 4.05 4.04 1.97
N THR A 44 3.57 3.78 0.75
CA THR A 44 3.55 4.76 -0.33
C THR A 44 2.52 5.86 -0.06
N GLU A 45 1.33 5.50 0.42
CA GLU A 45 0.28 6.45 0.80
C GLU A 45 0.73 7.35 1.96
N TYR A 46 1.31 6.79 3.02
CA TYR A 46 1.85 7.57 4.14
C TYR A 46 2.95 8.54 3.69
N ARG A 47 3.82 8.13 2.76
CA ARG A 47 4.81 9.03 2.16
C ARG A 47 4.16 10.14 1.36
N ALA A 48 3.12 9.83 0.59
CA ALA A 48 2.40 10.81 -0.20
C ALA A 48 1.69 11.85 0.68
N VAL A 49 1.08 11.43 1.80
CA VAL A 49 0.46 12.35 2.78
C VAL A 49 1.51 13.28 3.39
N ALA A 50 2.67 12.76 3.78
CA ALA A 50 3.76 13.57 4.32
C ALA A 50 4.33 14.56 3.28
N VAL A 51 4.40 14.16 2.00
CA VAL A 51 4.77 15.06 0.89
C VAL A 51 3.70 16.13 0.71
N LEU A 52 2.43 15.76 0.70
CA LEU A 52 1.31 16.69 0.53
C LEU A 52 1.28 17.76 1.62
N GLU A 53 1.52 17.39 2.88
CA GLU A 53 1.64 18.34 3.98
C GLU A 53 2.76 19.36 3.74
N ARG A 54 3.94 18.91 3.30
CA ARG A 54 5.07 19.80 2.99
C ARG A 54 4.79 20.71 1.79
N VAL A 55 4.08 20.22 0.77
CA VAL A 55 3.64 21.05 -0.36
C VAL A 55 2.68 22.14 0.13
N CYS A 56 1.65 21.76 0.89
CA CYS A 56 0.62 22.68 1.40
C CYS A 56 1.20 23.73 2.37
N THR A 57 2.24 23.39 3.11
CA THR A 57 2.93 24.29 4.04
C THR A 57 4.11 25.05 3.43
N GLY A 58 4.39 24.85 2.13
CA GLY A 58 5.48 25.52 1.42
C GLY A 58 6.89 25.08 1.85
N GLN A 59 7.00 23.90 2.46
CA GLN A 59 8.26 23.31 2.92
C GLN A 59 8.94 22.42 1.87
N GLU A 60 8.24 22.06 0.80
CA GLU A 60 8.86 21.40 -0.35
C GLU A 60 9.77 22.36 -1.14
N PRO A 61 10.96 21.94 -1.57
CA PRO A 61 11.84 22.78 -2.38
C PRO A 61 11.21 23.10 -3.74
N ILE A 62 11.23 24.38 -4.11
CA ILE A 62 10.72 24.83 -5.42
C ILE A 62 11.87 24.81 -6.42
N TYR A 63 11.75 23.96 -7.43
CA TYR A 63 12.71 23.88 -8.54
C TYR A 63 12.16 24.56 -9.78
N SER A 64 13.04 25.25 -10.53
CA SER A 64 12.67 25.73 -11.86
C SER A 64 12.49 24.56 -12.82
N ALA A 65 11.68 24.75 -13.87
CA ALA A 65 11.51 23.73 -14.91
C ALA A 65 12.84 23.31 -15.58
N ALA A 66 13.85 24.18 -15.55
CA ALA A 66 15.20 23.86 -16.01
C ALA A 66 15.97 22.94 -15.06
N ALA A 67 15.83 23.16 -13.74
CA ALA A 67 16.45 22.33 -12.71
C ALA A 67 15.79 20.94 -12.62
N ALA A 68 14.47 20.85 -12.78
CA ALA A 68 13.73 19.59 -12.72
C ALA A 68 14.20 18.55 -13.75
N ARG A 69 14.66 18.98 -14.93
CA ARG A 69 15.18 18.09 -15.98
C ARG A 69 16.43 17.30 -15.56
N PHE A 70 17.20 17.80 -14.60
CA PHE A 70 18.38 17.11 -14.08
C PHE A 70 18.05 16.18 -12.90
N ILE A 71 16.86 16.31 -12.30
CA ILE A 71 16.43 15.50 -11.15
C ILE A 71 15.87 14.14 -11.61
N VAL A 72 15.19 14.09 -12.76
CA VAL A 72 14.47 12.89 -13.25
C VAL A 72 15.39 11.86 -13.95
N ILE A 73 16.66 12.19 -14.21
CA ILE A 73 17.61 11.35 -14.99
C ILE A 73 18.65 10.67 -14.07
N LYS A 74 18.26 10.24 -12.87
CA LYS A 74 19.12 9.44 -11.98
C LYS A 74 18.46 8.14 -11.57
#